data_AF-A0A6F8V378-F1
#
_entry.id   AF-A0A6F8V378-F1
#
_cell.length_a   1.000
_cell.length_b   1.000
_cell.length_c   1.000
_cell.angle_alpha   90.00
_cell.angle_beta   90.00
_cell.angle_gamma   90.00
#
_symmetry.space_group_name_H-M   'P 1'
#
loop_
_entity.id
_entity.type
_entity.pdbx_description
1 polymer ?
#
loop_
_entity_poly.entity_id
_entity_poly.type
_entity_poly.pdbx_seq_one_letter_code
_entity_poly.pdbx_strand_id
1 'polypeptide(L)' 'MSESSSEPRVKHGPSIGTFYEKPIPEWIEADRVRYDFDRVAIIDGDGTMDMDQLASGETVIAPGLIYVRQGAAPVVA' A
#
# COMPACT_ATOMS: atom_id res chain seq x y z
N MET A 1 -14.66 22.82 18.43
CA MET A 1 -15.11 21.45 18.17
C MET A 1 -13.87 20.61 18.02
N SER A 2 -13.67 19.69 18.96
CA SER A 2 -12.57 18.72 18.95
C SER A 2 -12.95 17.60 18.01
N GLU A 3 -12.19 17.40 16.94
CA GLU A 3 -12.16 16.10 16.28
C GLU A 3 -10.87 15.41 16.71
N SER A 4 -11.07 14.50 17.66
CA SER A 4 -10.11 13.50 18.07
C SER A 4 -9.84 12.61 16.87
N SER A 5 -8.91 13.00 15.99
CA SER A 5 -8.42 12.12 14.96
C SER A 5 -7.43 11.16 15.62
N SER A 6 -7.98 10.13 16.28
CA SER A 6 -7.24 8.89 16.52
C SER A 6 -7.01 8.22 15.18
N GLU A 7 -6.20 8.84 14.32
CA GLU A 7 -5.64 8.16 13.17
C GLU A 7 -4.82 7.00 13.73
N PRO A 8 -4.98 5.78 13.19
CA PRO A 8 -3.98 4.74 13.45
C PRO A 8 -2.63 5.38 13.12
N ARG A 9 -1.60 5.14 13.96
CA ARG A 9 -0.26 5.73 13.82
C ARG A 9 0.47 5.16 12.61
N VAL A 10 -0.14 5.28 11.44
CA VAL A 10 0.41 4.91 10.16
C VAL A 10 1.27 6.10 9.74
N LYS A 11 2.57 5.89 9.67
CA LYS A 11 3.46 6.87 9.07
C LYS A 11 3.46 6.65 7.58
N HIS A 12 3.61 7.72 6.84
CA HIS A 12 3.73 7.68 5.39
C HIS A 12 4.94 8.53 5.01
N GLY A 13 5.65 8.04 4.00
CA GLY A 13 6.78 8.70 3.39
C GLY A 13 6.38 9.88 2.51
N PRO A 14 7.37 10.47 1.81
CA PRO A 14 7.09 11.50 0.82
C PRO A 14 6.13 10.94 -0.24
N SER A 15 5.23 11.79 -0.73
CA SER A 15 4.37 11.44 -1.84
C SER A 15 5.16 11.53 -3.14
N ILE A 16 5.35 10.40 -3.82
CA ILE A 16 6.09 10.31 -5.09
C ILE A 16 5.21 10.64 -6.31
N GLY A 17 3.89 10.72 -6.09
CA GLY A 17 2.92 11.05 -7.12
C GLY A 17 1.51 11.09 -6.57
N THR A 18 0.54 11.15 -7.48
CA THR A 18 -0.89 11.14 -7.17
C THR A 18 -1.56 10.12 -8.10
N PHE A 19 -2.30 9.18 -7.54
CA PHE A 19 -3.08 8.17 -8.26
C PHE A 19 -4.56 8.34 -7.91
N TYR A 20 -5.42 8.50 -8.91
CA TYR A 20 -6.87 8.73 -8.71
C TYR A 20 -7.14 9.82 -7.65
N GLU A 21 -6.49 10.98 -7.80
CA GLU A 21 -6.61 12.13 -6.90
C GLU A 21 -6.15 11.89 -5.45
N LYS A 22 -5.56 10.72 -5.17
CA LYS A 22 -4.95 10.39 -3.87
C LYS A 22 -3.43 10.41 -3.94
N PRO A 23 -2.73 10.98 -2.96
CA PRO A 23 -1.27 10.94 -2.93
C PRO A 23 -0.79 9.49 -2.81
N ILE A 24 0.26 9.15 -3.54
CA ILE A 24 0.96 7.85 -3.45
C ILE A 24 2.17 8.05 -2.53
N PRO A 25 2.10 7.63 -1.26
CA PRO A 25 3.27 7.63 -0.40
C PRO A 25 4.28 6.59 -0.90
N GLU A 26 5.55 6.97 -0.98
CA GLU A 26 6.67 6.10 -1.37
C GLU A 26 6.77 4.87 -0.47
N TRP A 27 6.47 5.04 0.81
CA TRP A 27 6.43 3.99 1.80
C TRP A 27 5.40 4.32 2.86
N ILE A 28 4.88 3.30 3.51
CA ILE A 28 3.98 3.41 4.65
C ILE A 28 4.47 2.51 5.77
N GLU A 29 4.44 2.99 7.00
CA GLU A 29 4.79 2.23 8.18
C GLU A 29 3.53 2.10 9.04
N ALA A 30 2.93 0.92 9.05
CA ALA A 30 1.77 0.60 9.87
C ALA A 30 2.17 -0.49 10.88
N ASP A 31 1.78 -0.35 12.15
CA ASP A 31 2.07 -1.35 13.19
C ASP A 31 3.57 -1.76 13.29
N ARG A 32 4.48 -0.80 13.10
CA ARG A 32 5.96 -1.00 13.02
C ARG A 32 6.42 -1.88 11.86
N VAL A 33 5.55 -2.12 10.89
CA VAL A 33 5.87 -2.80 9.64
C VAL A 33 5.95 -1.75 8.54
N ARG A 34 7.09 -1.70 7.86
CA ARG A 34 7.28 -0.83 6.70
C ARG A 34 6.83 -1.56 5.44
N TYR A 35 6.11 -0.85 4.60
CA TYR A 35 5.71 -1.29 3.28
C TYR A 35 6.18 -0.24 2.28
N ASP A 36 6.96 -0.65 1.29
CA ASP A 36 7.43 0.25 0.24
C ASP A 36 6.56 0.07 -1.00
N PHE A 37 6.25 1.19 -1.66
CA PHE A 37 5.50 1.18 -2.90
C PHE A 37 6.31 0.44 -3.97
N ASP A 38 5.70 -0.55 -4.60
CA ASP A 38 6.32 -1.30 -5.69
C ASP A 38 5.71 -0.89 -7.02
N ARG A 39 4.38 -1.02 -7.16
CA ARG A 39 3.66 -0.68 -8.39
C ARG A 39 2.19 -0.40 -8.15
N VAL A 40 1.54 0.11 -9.18
CA VAL A 40 0.08 0.22 -9.23
C VAL A 40 -0.49 -1.10 -9.75
N ALA A 41 -1.56 -1.59 -9.14
CA ALA A 41 -2.32 -2.71 -9.65
C ALA A 41 -2.95 -2.37 -10.99
N ILE A 42 -2.87 -3.30 -11.92
CA ILE A 42 -3.65 -3.29 -13.14
C ILE A 42 -5.07 -3.67 -12.74
N ILE A 43 -5.98 -2.71 -12.87
CA ILE A 43 -7.41 -2.89 -12.71
C ILE A 43 -7.99 -2.95 -14.12
N ASP A 44 -8.66 -4.05 -14.44
CA ASP A 44 -9.33 -4.20 -15.73
C ASP A 44 -10.53 -3.25 -15.83
N GLY A 45 -11.02 -3.03 -17.06
CA GLY A 45 -12.13 -2.10 -17.32
C GLY A 45 -13.42 -2.39 -16.54
N ASP A 46 -13.56 -3.61 -16.01
CA ASP A 46 -14.65 -4.06 -15.14
C ASP A 46 -14.44 -3.71 -13.65
N GLY A 47 -13.36 -3.01 -13.29
CA GLY A 47 -13.04 -2.67 -11.90
C GLY A 47 -12.55 -3.85 -11.06
N THR A 48 -12.28 -4.99 -11.71
CA THR A 48 -11.70 -6.17 -11.08
C THR A 48 -10.18 -6.11 -11.14
N MET A 49 -9.54 -6.48 -10.04
CA MET A 49 -8.10 -6.61 -9.96
C MET A 49 -7.78 -8.10 -9.89
N ASP A 50 -7.00 -8.60 -10.83
CA ASP A 50 -6.49 -9.97 -10.77
C ASP A 50 -5.57 -10.13 -9.57
N MET A 51 -5.89 -11.06 -8.67
CA MET A 51 -5.04 -11.36 -7.52
C MET A 51 -3.76 -12.11 -7.93
N ASP A 52 -3.73 -12.70 -9.12
CA ASP A 52 -2.56 -13.40 -9.66
C ASP A 52 -1.37 -12.45 -9.90
N GLN A 53 -1.65 -11.15 -10.05
CA GLN A 53 -0.61 -10.13 -10.21
C GLN A 53 0.11 -9.79 -8.89
N LEU A 54 -0.44 -10.20 -7.74
CA LEU A 54 0.18 -10.04 -6.43
C LEU A 54 1.10 -11.22 -6.14
N ALA A 55 2.39 -10.95 -5.99
CA ALA A 55 3.34 -11.93 -5.50
C ALA A 55 3.14 -12.21 -4.01
N SER A 56 3.65 -13.36 -3.56
CA SER A 56 3.60 -13.75 -2.15
C SER A 56 4.33 -12.74 -1.26
N GLY A 57 3.58 -12.03 -0.40
CA GLY A 57 4.10 -10.99 0.49
C GLY A 57 3.82 -9.55 0.02
N GLU A 58 3.15 -9.39 -1.11
CA GLU A 58 2.63 -8.12 -1.60
C GLU A 58 1.22 -7.88 -1.04
N THR A 59 0.90 -6.61 -0.79
CA THR A 59 -0.39 -6.19 -0.24
C THR A 59 -0.88 -4.97 -0.99
N VAL A 60 -2.16 -4.97 -1.35
CA VAL A 60 -2.82 -3.80 -1.95
C VAL A 60 -3.28 -2.87 -0.85
N ILE A 61 -2.82 -1.63 -0.88
CA ILE A 61 -3.25 -0.57 0.04
C ILE A 61 -3.85 0.55 -0.77
N ALA A 62 -5.10 0.91 -0.47
CA ALA A 62 -5.93 1.78 -1.32
C ALA A 62 -6.30 1.11 -2.67
N PRO A 63 -7.30 1.59 -3.42
CA PRO A 63 -7.74 0.92 -4.64
C PRO A 63 -6.63 0.97 -5.70
N GLY A 64 -5.86 -0.12 -5.77
CA GLY A 64 -4.87 -0.37 -6.79
C GLY A 64 -3.45 0.14 -6.53
N LEU A 65 -3.00 0.39 -5.29
CA LEU A 65 -1.56 0.55 -5.03
C LEU A 65 -1.01 -0.71 -4.36
N ILE A 66 -0.01 -1.33 -4.97
CA ILE A 66 0.65 -2.53 -4.46
C ILE A 66 1.89 -2.09 -3.67
N TYR A 67 1.91 -2.50 -2.41
CA TYR A 67 2.98 -2.27 -1.48
C TYR A 67 3.62 -3.59 -1.05
N VAL A 68 4.94 -3.61 -0.99
CA VAL A 68 5.73 -4.77 -0.55
C VAL A 68 6.14 -4.54 0.89
N ARG A 69 5.85 -5.52 1.75
CA ARG A 69 6.29 -5.49 3.15
C ARG A 69 7.82 -5.61 3.24
N GLN A 70 8.49 -4.53 3.63
CA GLN A 70 9.91 -4.51 3.99
C GLN A 70 10.08 -5.09 5.40
N GLY A 71 10.45 -6.36 5.50
CA GLY A 71 10.69 -7.04 6.78
C GLY A 71 9.98 -8.38 6.98
N ALA A 72 9.20 -8.84 5.99
CA ALA A 72 8.91 -10.27 5.89
C ALA A 72 10.12 -10.92 5.21
N ALA A 73 11.03 -11.48 6.00
CA ALA A 73 11.96 -12.47 5.47
C ALA A 73 11.12 -13.51 4.69
N PRO A 74 11.53 -13.93 3.48
CA PRO A 74 10.77 -14.93 2.74
C PRO A 74 10.68 -16.16 3.64
N VAL A 75 9.47 -16.50 4.07
CA VAL A 75 9.19 -17.84 4.58
C VAL A 75 9.22 -18.75 3.36
N VAL A 76 10.44 -19.12 2.97
CA VAL A 76 10.68 -20.15 1.97
C VAL A 76 10.11 -21.44 2.59
N ALA A 77 9.03 -21.96 2.01
CA ALA A 77 8.49 -23.27 2.32
C ALA A 77 8.94 -24.27 1.25
#